data_AF-A0A7X5UBE3-F1
#
_entry.id   AF-A0A7X5UBE3-F1
#
_cell.length_a   1.000
_cell.length_b   1.000
_cell.length_c   1.000
_cell.angle_alpha   90.00
_cell.angle_beta   90.00
_cell.angle_gamma   90.00
#
_symmetry.space_group_name_H-M   'P 1'
#
loop_
_entity.id
_entity.type
_entity.pdbx_description
1 polymer ?
#
loop_
_entity_poly.entity_id
_entity_poly.type
_entity_poly.pdbx_seq_one_letter_code
_entity_poly.pdbx_strand_id
1 'polypeptide(L)'
;MKNLSLEMALHLQNNIFLLTLDDYSPHGIIGGLTTENWQFTVDSIYRCLKSGIWAIWNDGPLNGVRPEDKYAFLCEKLASLSPLDLNDEAGVYWLDVSICATDASRELISDSHIMEMSTRPCEPFIEEVEHRYVANGVSLSRGVLFPIRFP
;
A
#
# COMPACT_ATOMS: atom_id res chain seq x y z
N MET A 1 8.04 -10.06 -13.93
CA MET A 1 7.05 -8.98 -14.23
C MET A 1 5.68 -9.39 -14.83
N LYS A 2 5.25 -10.67 -14.90
CA LYS A 2 4.02 -11.05 -15.65
C LYS A 2 2.67 -10.49 -15.11
N ASN A 3 2.64 -9.87 -13.93
CA ASN A 3 1.38 -9.55 -13.22
C ASN A 3 1.20 -8.06 -12.85
N LEU A 4 2.12 -7.17 -13.23
CA LEU A 4 2.04 -5.74 -12.92
C LEU A 4 2.37 -4.89 -14.14
N SER A 5 1.62 -3.81 -14.39
CA SER A 5 1.99 -2.83 -15.41
C SER A 5 3.26 -2.08 -14.99
N LEU A 6 3.99 -1.53 -15.97
CA LEU A 6 5.18 -0.70 -15.69
C LEU A 6 4.84 0.49 -14.80
N GLU A 7 3.67 1.09 -15.01
CA GLU A 7 3.17 2.22 -14.23
C GLU A 7 2.90 1.82 -12.77
N MET A 8 2.19 0.71 -12.54
CA MET A 8 1.96 0.20 -11.19
C MET A 8 3.26 -0.19 -10.48
N ALA A 9 4.24 -0.71 -11.23
CA ALA A 9 5.51 -1.14 -10.65
C ALA A 9 6.30 0.07 -10.19
N LEU A 10 6.34 1.10 -11.04
CA LEU A 10 6.92 2.38 -10.71
C LEU A 10 6.21 3.02 -9.52
N HIS A 11 4.88 3.02 -9.51
CA HIS A 11 4.08 3.58 -8.44
C HIS A 11 4.33 2.89 -7.09
N LEU A 12 4.37 1.55 -7.07
CA LEU A 12 4.71 0.78 -5.87
C LEU A 12 6.11 1.10 -5.34
N GLN A 13 7.12 1.06 -6.22
CA GLN A 13 8.50 1.40 -5.84
C GLN A 13 8.58 2.80 -5.26
N ASN A 14 7.95 3.76 -5.94
CA ASN A 14 7.93 5.15 -5.55
C ASN A 14 7.23 5.34 -4.19
N ASN A 15 6.10 4.67 -3.94
CA ASN A 15 5.41 4.73 -2.65
C ASN A 15 6.23 4.10 -1.52
N ILE A 16 6.90 2.97 -1.77
CA ILE A 16 7.79 2.36 -0.77
C ILE A 16 8.94 3.31 -0.44
N PHE A 17 9.55 3.95 -1.45
CA PHE A 17 10.57 4.97 -1.24
C PHE A 17 10.03 6.17 -0.44
N LEU A 18 8.90 6.75 -0.84
CA LEU A 18 8.30 7.92 -0.18
C LEU A 18 8.05 7.68 1.30
N LEU A 19 7.52 6.50 1.66
CA LEU A 19 7.26 6.14 3.05
C LEU A 19 8.52 5.94 3.90
N THR A 20 9.72 5.87 3.29
CA THR A 20 10.98 5.95 4.03
C THR A 20 11.34 7.37 4.45
N LEU A 21 10.77 8.38 3.79
CA LEU A 21 11.02 9.80 4.06
C LEU A 21 10.07 10.37 5.11
N ASP A 22 8.80 9.98 5.07
CA ASP A 22 7.76 10.45 6.00
C ASP A 22 6.64 9.41 6.15
N ASP A 23 5.73 9.61 7.10
CA ASP A 23 4.49 8.85 7.18
C ASP A 23 3.40 9.47 6.31
N TYR A 24 2.56 8.63 5.70
CA TYR A 24 1.50 9.08 4.79
C TYR A 24 0.19 8.38 5.10
N SER A 25 -0.90 9.13 4.93
CA SER A 25 -2.24 8.55 4.92
C SER A 25 -2.46 7.71 3.66
N PRO A 26 -3.42 6.75 3.66
CA PRO A 26 -3.80 6.01 2.46
C PRO A 26 -4.09 6.90 1.26
N HIS A 27 -4.66 8.10 1.49
CA HIS A 27 -4.95 9.05 0.42
C HIS A 27 -3.68 9.66 -0.18
N GLY A 28 -2.62 9.83 0.61
CA GLY A 28 -1.31 10.26 0.09
C GLY A 28 -0.63 9.22 -0.80
N ILE A 29 -0.96 7.94 -0.63
CA ILE A 29 -0.35 6.81 -1.34
C ILE A 29 -0.96 6.62 -2.74
N ILE A 30 -2.23 6.99 -2.95
CA ILE A 30 -2.98 6.63 -4.17
C ILE A 30 -2.41 7.21 -5.48
N GLY A 31 -1.62 8.28 -5.40
CA GLY A 31 -0.91 8.87 -6.56
C GLY A 31 -1.77 9.37 -7.71
N GLY A 32 -3.09 9.49 -7.51
CA GLY A 32 -4.07 9.93 -8.52
C GLY A 32 -5.42 9.27 -8.28
N LEU A 33 -6.52 9.98 -8.59
CA LEU A 33 -7.87 9.54 -8.23
C LEU A 33 -8.59 8.84 -9.39
N THR A 34 -8.03 7.74 -9.87
CA THR A 34 -8.70 6.80 -10.81
C THR A 34 -9.17 5.56 -10.07
N THR A 35 -10.15 4.84 -10.62
CA THR A 35 -10.61 3.56 -10.05
C THR A 35 -9.53 2.49 -10.07
N GLU A 36 -8.68 2.49 -11.09
CA GLU A 36 -7.52 1.59 -11.19
C GLU A 36 -6.50 1.87 -10.09
N ASN A 37 -6.15 3.14 -9.87
CA ASN A 37 -5.24 3.54 -8.79
C ASN A 37 -5.83 3.22 -7.42
N TRP A 38 -7.14 3.44 -7.24
CA TRP A 38 -7.84 3.08 -6.02
C TRP A 38 -7.72 1.57 -5.74
N GLN A 39 -8.11 0.73 -6.70
CA GLN A 39 -8.02 -0.72 -6.55
C GLN A 39 -6.60 -1.18 -6.24
N PHE A 40 -5.63 -0.68 -7.01
CA PHE A 40 -4.22 -1.00 -6.83
C PHE A 40 -3.72 -0.60 -5.44
N THR A 41 -4.03 0.61 -5.00
CA THR A 41 -3.56 1.17 -3.73
C THR A 41 -4.06 0.38 -2.54
N VAL A 42 -5.34 0.01 -2.52
CA VAL A 42 -5.90 -0.81 -1.43
C VAL A 42 -5.17 -2.15 -1.34
N ASP A 43 -4.99 -2.80 -2.49
CA ASP A 43 -4.32 -4.10 -2.59
C ASP A 43 -2.82 -4.03 -2.23
N SER A 44 -2.13 -2.93 -2.59
CA SER A 44 -0.73 -2.68 -2.26
C SER A 44 -0.54 -2.38 -0.77
N ILE A 45 -1.41 -1.56 -0.17
CA ILE A 45 -1.39 -1.29 1.27
C ILE A 45 -1.49 -2.61 2.04
N TYR A 46 -2.48 -3.46 1.73
CA TYR A 46 -2.63 -4.74 2.42
C TYR A 46 -1.38 -5.61 2.28
N ARG A 47 -0.82 -5.70 1.07
CA ARG A 47 0.37 -6.51 0.80
C ARG A 47 1.59 -6.02 1.56
N CYS A 48 1.86 -4.71 1.52
CA CYS A 48 2.97 -4.13 2.27
C CYS A 48 2.82 -4.33 3.78
N LEU A 49 1.60 -4.16 4.32
CA LEU A 49 1.33 -4.39 5.74
C LEU A 49 1.51 -5.86 6.13
N LYS A 50 0.95 -6.80 5.35
CA LYS A 50 1.06 -8.24 5.61
C LYS A 50 2.49 -8.78 5.45
N SER A 51 3.29 -8.18 4.57
CA SER A 51 4.68 -8.56 4.35
C SER A 51 5.68 -7.78 5.21
N GLY A 52 5.21 -6.92 6.11
CA GLY A 52 6.06 -6.14 7.02
C GLY A 52 6.93 -5.09 6.31
N ILE A 53 6.60 -4.71 5.08
CA ILE A 53 7.23 -3.60 4.38
C ILE A 53 6.73 -2.28 4.98
N TRP A 54 5.43 -2.18 5.24
CA TRP A 54 4.84 -1.04 5.93
C TRP A 54 4.27 -1.44 7.28
N ALA A 55 4.09 -0.45 8.14
CA ALA A 55 3.36 -0.56 9.40
C ALA A 55 2.33 0.57 9.50
N ILE A 56 1.34 0.38 10.38
CA ILE A 56 0.40 1.44 10.74
C ILE A 56 1.01 2.20 11.91
N TRP A 57 1.23 3.50 11.73
CA TRP A 57 1.75 4.39 12.77
C TRP A 57 0.62 4.94 13.65
N ASN A 58 -0.42 5.50 13.03
CA ASN A 58 -1.62 5.94 13.72
C ASN A 58 -2.77 4.96 13.44
N ASP A 59 -3.08 4.11 14.41
CA ASP A 59 -4.15 3.12 14.33
C ASP A 59 -5.40 3.51 15.13
N GLY A 60 -5.53 4.79 15.54
CA GLY A 60 -6.68 5.30 16.29
C GLY A 60 -8.04 4.91 15.69
N PRO A 61 -8.25 5.07 14.37
CA PRO A 61 -9.47 4.60 13.67
C PRO A 61 -9.73 3.09 13.72
N LEU A 62 -8.70 2.29 14.06
CA LEU A 62 -8.74 0.84 14.15
C LEU A 62 -8.83 0.34 15.60
N ASN A 63 -9.02 1.25 16.56
CA ASN A 63 -9.21 0.90 17.96
C ASN A 63 -10.42 -0.02 18.15
N GLY A 64 -10.23 -1.10 18.89
CA GLY A 64 -11.26 -2.13 19.09
C GLY A 64 -11.32 -3.21 18.01
N VAL A 65 -10.58 -3.07 16.90
CA VAL A 65 -10.35 -4.17 15.95
C VAL A 65 -9.27 -5.08 16.50
N ARG A 66 -9.50 -6.39 16.44
CA ARG A 66 -8.52 -7.39 16.88
C ARG A 66 -7.22 -7.25 16.08
N PRO A 67 -6.03 -7.33 16.70
CA PRO A 67 -4.75 -7.12 16.01
C PRO A 67 -4.60 -7.93 14.72
N GLU A 68 -5.04 -9.18 14.71
CA GLU A 68 -4.99 -10.09 13.56
C GLU A 68 -5.88 -9.67 12.38
N ASP A 69 -6.94 -8.88 12.64
CA ASP A 69 -7.94 -8.45 11.66
C ASP A 69 -7.69 -7.02 11.16
N LYS A 70 -6.84 -6.23 11.83
CA LYS A 70 -6.66 -4.79 11.57
C LYS A 70 -6.37 -4.45 10.10
N TYR A 71 -5.48 -5.18 9.46
CA TYR A 71 -5.09 -4.88 8.07
C TYR A 71 -6.21 -5.20 7.08
N ALA A 72 -6.90 -6.31 7.28
CA ALA A 72 -8.03 -6.68 6.43
C ALA A 72 -9.18 -5.69 6.62
N PHE A 73 -9.49 -5.34 7.87
CA PHE A 73 -10.52 -4.36 8.20
C PHE A 73 -10.25 -2.98 7.58
N LEU A 74 -9.02 -2.47 7.68
CA LEU A 74 -8.62 -1.22 7.04
C LEU A 74 -8.84 -1.28 5.52
N CYS A 75 -8.34 -2.32 4.86
CA CYS A 75 -8.46 -2.44 3.41
C CYS A 75 -9.90 -2.69 2.94
N GLU A 76 -10.74 -3.35 3.73
CA GLU A 76 -12.19 -3.42 3.47
C GLU A 76 -12.83 -2.03 3.53
N LYS A 77 -12.47 -1.21 4.53
CA LYS A 77 -12.93 0.17 4.63
C LYS A 77 -12.48 1.01 3.44
N LEU A 78 -11.19 0.99 3.11
CA LEU A 78 -10.65 1.70 1.94
C LEU A 78 -11.27 1.20 0.62
N ALA A 79 -11.59 -0.08 0.47
CA ALA A 79 -12.28 -0.59 -0.71
C ALA A 79 -13.75 -0.16 -0.80
N SER A 80 -14.40 0.09 0.33
CA SER A 80 -15.83 0.42 0.39
C SER A 80 -16.10 1.93 0.40
N LEU A 81 -15.13 2.75 0.78
CA LEU A 81 -15.26 4.19 0.91
C LEU A 81 -14.47 4.88 -0.19
N SER A 82 -15.13 5.69 -0.99
CA SER A 82 -14.51 6.34 -2.14
C SER A 82 -13.49 7.40 -1.70
N PRO A 83 -12.23 7.36 -2.19
CA PRO A 83 -11.27 8.46 -1.97
C PRO A 83 -11.64 9.72 -2.77
N LEU A 84 -12.58 9.61 -3.72
CA LEU A 84 -13.12 10.75 -4.49
C LEU A 84 -14.22 11.51 -3.74
N ASP A 85 -14.83 10.88 -2.74
CA ASP A 85 -15.94 11.45 -1.95
C ASP A 85 -15.63 11.28 -0.46
N LEU A 86 -14.77 12.18 0.04
CA LEU A 86 -14.29 12.18 1.42
C LEU A 86 -15.36 12.73 2.38
N ASN A 87 -16.44 11.99 2.56
CA ASN A 87 -17.37 12.18 3.66
C ASN A 87 -16.71 11.87 5.02
N ASP A 88 -17.41 12.16 6.12
CA ASP A 88 -16.85 12.01 7.47
C ASP A 88 -16.30 10.60 7.73
N GLU A 89 -16.98 9.54 7.28
CA GLU A 89 -16.48 8.16 7.47
C GLU A 89 -15.28 7.87 6.56
N ALA A 90 -15.32 8.27 5.30
CA ALA A 90 -14.20 8.12 4.37
C ALA A 90 -12.95 8.83 4.87
N GLY A 91 -13.09 10.05 5.41
CA GLY A 91 -12.00 10.84 5.98
C GLY A 91 -11.26 10.10 7.09
N VAL A 92 -11.99 9.43 7.99
CA VAL A 92 -11.40 8.66 9.09
C VAL A 92 -10.41 7.60 8.61
N TYR A 93 -10.71 6.88 7.52
CA TYR A 93 -9.83 5.81 7.04
C TYR A 93 -8.81 6.28 5.99
N TRP A 94 -9.20 7.22 5.12
CA TRP A 94 -8.34 7.72 4.06
C TRP A 94 -7.33 8.76 4.52
N LEU A 95 -7.63 9.53 5.58
CA LEU A 95 -6.83 10.66 6.03
C LEU A 95 -6.24 10.47 7.43
N ASP A 96 -7.00 9.95 8.39
CA ASP A 96 -6.55 9.92 9.79
C ASP A 96 -5.65 8.70 10.10
N VAL A 97 -5.79 7.60 9.37
CA VAL A 97 -4.85 6.48 9.43
C VAL A 97 -3.53 6.92 8.82
N SER A 98 -2.42 6.68 9.52
CA SER A 98 -1.08 6.93 8.99
C SER A 98 -0.29 5.63 8.83
N ILE A 99 0.34 5.48 7.67
CA ILE A 99 1.19 4.35 7.30
C ILE A 99 2.64 4.84 7.28
N CYS A 100 3.57 4.03 7.76
CA CYS A 100 4.99 4.33 7.75
C CYS A 100 5.81 3.15 7.21
N ALA A 101 7.02 3.43 6.72
CA ALA A 101 7.97 2.36 6.39
C ALA A 101 8.45 1.65 7.67
N THR A 102 8.71 0.34 7.57
CA THR A 102 9.45 -0.42 8.57
C THR A 102 10.96 -0.36 8.31
N ASP A 103 11.77 -0.91 9.21
CA ASP A 103 13.21 -1.12 8.97
C ASP A 103 13.44 -2.00 7.74
N ALA A 104 12.62 -3.05 7.58
CA ALA A 104 12.68 -3.97 6.45
C ALA A 104 12.40 -3.28 5.10
N SER A 105 11.61 -2.20 5.08
CA SER A 105 11.42 -1.35 3.89
C SER A 105 12.60 -0.43 3.62
N ARG A 106 13.25 0.09 4.67
CA ARG A 106 14.43 0.95 4.51
C ARG A 106 15.63 0.15 4.01
N GLU A 107 15.81 -1.06 4.52
CA GLU A 107 16.80 -2.02 4.02
C GLU A 107 16.55 -2.33 2.54
N LEU A 108 15.30 -2.62 2.16
CA LEU A 108 14.94 -2.93 0.77
C LEU A 108 15.30 -1.80 -0.21
N ILE A 109 15.04 -0.55 0.18
CA ILE A 109 15.39 0.65 -0.59
C ILE A 109 16.90 0.86 -0.66
N SER A 110 17.60 0.70 0.47
CA SER A 110 19.05 0.85 0.58
C SER A 110 19.79 -0.18 -0.28
N ASP A 111 19.41 -1.45 -0.18
CA ASP A 111 20.03 -2.58 -0.90
C ASP A 111 19.83 -2.47 -2.42
N SER A 112 18.74 -1.82 -2.83
CA SER A 112 18.43 -1.57 -4.24
C SER A 112 19.00 -0.23 -4.74
N HIS A 113 19.73 0.50 -3.90
CA HIS A 113 20.33 1.81 -4.21
C HIS A 113 19.33 2.84 -4.75
N ILE A 114 18.07 2.79 -4.30
CA ILE A 114 17.04 3.76 -4.68
C ILE A 114 17.18 4.98 -3.78
N MET A 115 17.65 6.09 -4.33
CA MET A 115 17.91 7.33 -3.58
C MET A 115 16.88 8.43 -3.81
N GLU A 116 16.06 8.31 -4.86
CA GLU A 116 15.08 9.31 -5.25
C GLU A 116 13.90 8.68 -6.00
N MET A 117 12.87 9.51 -6.22
CA MET A 117 11.75 9.15 -7.06
C MET A 117 12.21 8.74 -8.45
N SER A 118 11.84 7.54 -8.86
CA SER A 118 12.27 6.98 -10.12
C SER A 118 11.28 7.31 -11.24
N THR A 119 11.78 7.34 -12.47
CA THR A 119 10.96 7.40 -13.70
C THR A 119 10.81 6.03 -14.37
N ARG A 120 11.50 5.01 -13.86
CA ARG A 120 11.47 3.62 -14.34
C ARG A 120 11.55 2.66 -13.15
N PRO A 121 10.81 1.54 -13.18
CA PRO A 121 10.91 0.55 -12.12
C PRO A 121 12.27 -0.16 -12.17
N CYS A 122 12.83 -0.42 -10.98
CA CYS A 122 13.97 -1.29 -10.78
C CYS A 122 13.46 -2.73 -10.68
N GLU A 123 13.67 -3.53 -11.72
CA GLU A 123 13.14 -4.89 -11.79
C GLU A 123 13.60 -5.78 -10.61
N PRO A 124 14.89 -5.80 -10.21
CA PRO A 124 15.32 -6.57 -9.03
C PRO A 124 14.62 -6.16 -7.73
N PHE A 125 14.34 -4.87 -7.54
CA PHE A 125 13.60 -4.38 -6.38
C PHE A 125 12.17 -4.92 -6.37
N ILE A 126 11.48 -4.86 -7.52
CA ILE A 126 10.10 -5.35 -7.65
C ILE A 126 10.02 -6.87 -7.46
N GLU A 127 11.03 -7.61 -7.93
CA GLU A 127 11.12 -9.06 -7.72
C GLU A 127 11.28 -9.39 -6.23
N GLU A 128 12.10 -8.64 -5.49
CA GLU A 128 12.27 -8.84 -4.05
C GLU A 128 10.99 -8.48 -3.27
N VAL A 129 10.28 -7.41 -3.66
CA VAL A 129 8.95 -7.10 -3.11
C VAL A 129 7.99 -8.29 -3.31
N GLU A 130 7.93 -8.85 -4.53
CA GLU A 130 7.08 -10.01 -4.81
C GLU A 130 7.51 -11.25 -4.03
N HIS A 131 8.80 -11.49 -3.83
CA HIS A 131 9.28 -12.58 -2.97
C HIS A 131 8.75 -12.44 -1.53
N ARG A 132 8.77 -11.23 -0.98
CA ARG A 132 8.19 -10.95 0.35
C ARG A 132 6.67 -11.09 0.37
N TYR A 133 5.99 -10.76 -0.72
CA TYR A 133 4.56 -11.00 -0.85
C TYR A 133 4.23 -12.50 -0.90
N VAL A 134 4.98 -13.28 -1.68
CA VAL A 134 4.84 -14.75 -1.77
C VAL A 134 5.05 -15.40 -0.40
N ALA A 135 6.13 -15.03 0.31
CA ALA A 135 6.45 -15.56 1.63
C ALA A 135 5.35 -15.30 2.68
N ASN A 136 4.54 -14.26 2.50
CA ASN A 136 3.43 -13.89 3.38
C ASN A 136 2.06 -14.23 2.80
N GLY A 137 2.02 -15.02 1.72
CA GLY A 137 0.78 -15.50 1.10
C GLY A 137 -0.04 -14.42 0.39
N VAL A 138 0.54 -13.28 0.04
CA VAL A 138 -0.16 -12.13 -0.58
C VAL A 138 0.41 -11.77 -1.96
N SER A 139 0.96 -12.75 -2.68
CA SER A 139 1.51 -12.59 -4.04
C SER A 139 0.62 -11.75 -4.97
N LEU A 140 1.24 -10.99 -5.87
CA LEU A 140 0.55 -10.28 -6.95
C LEU A 140 -0.26 -11.22 -7.85
N SER A 141 0.18 -12.48 -8.00
CA SER A 141 -0.54 -13.49 -8.79
C SER A 141 -1.91 -13.88 -8.21
N ARG A 142 -2.19 -13.55 -6.94
CA ARG A 142 -3.52 -13.74 -6.34
C ARG A 142 -4.56 -12.75 -6.89
N GLY A 143 -4.13 -11.74 -7.65
CA GLY A 143 -5.02 -10.70 -8.17
C GLY A 143 -5.60 -9.81 -7.07
N VAL A 144 -6.80 -9.31 -7.32
CA VAL A 144 -7.52 -8.42 -6.40
C VAL A 144 -7.85 -9.14 -5.09
N LEU A 145 -7.50 -8.54 -3.95
CA LEU A 145 -7.84 -9.08 -2.63
C LEU A 145 -9.06 -8.38 -2.04
N PHE A 146 -9.16 -7.05 -2.23
CA PHE A 146 -10.26 -6.23 -1.73
C PHE A 146 -10.90 -5.48 -2.90
N PRO A 147 -11.93 -6.06 -3.55
CA PRO A 147 -12.56 -5.41 -4.69
C PRO A 147 -13.24 -4.11 -4.25
N ILE A 148 -12.93 -3.01 -4.92
CA ILE A 148 -13.55 -1.72 -4.64
C ILE A 148 -15.06 -1.78 -4.95
N ARG A 149 -15.85 -1.17 -4.07
CA ARG A 149 -17.30 -1.07 -4.25
C ARG A 149 -17.60 0.30 -4.84
N PHE A 150 -17.72 0.31 -6.16
CA PHE A 150 -18.16 1.49 -6.89
C PHE A 150 -19.70 1.51 -6.92
N PRO A 151 -20.37 2.65 -6.65
CA PRO A 151 -21.77 2.84 -7.01
C PRO A 151 -21.94 3.00 -8.53
#